data_AF-A0A6N7EHY6-F1
#
_entry.id   AF-A0A6N7EHY6-F1
#
_cell.length_a   1.000
_cell.length_b   1.000
_cell.length_c   1.000
_cell.angle_alpha   90.00
_cell.angle_beta   90.00
_cell.angle_gamma   90.00
#
_symmetry.space_group_name_H-M   'P 1'
#
loop_
_entity.id
_entity.type
_entity.pdbx_description
1 polymer ?
#
loop_
_entity_poly.entity_id
_entity_poly.type
_entity_poly.pdbx_seq_one_letter_code
_entity_poly.pdbx_strand_id
1 'polypeptide(L)'
;MVAARTARRWLRVAGDVLAEPDAGSAEDRLLAALAQEFGAMCIVRTSAGAGGHTWAPPWPAGFSAPDEVRSLALARAADQPLVAHLAATGTGAPFSLADAEAAGRRLSPWARELIAALGLTVHQLALPLPGPGGPDAYGIVGDSQYGDKDLELARELQPLVVGLDRHVLMLRELRRAADGVHTPAGSSMLTPREQLVLEGIAAGSTVNGMAVRLGISPRTVHKHQENLYRKLRAVDRLSAVLSAQREGLLPSEGAGRGWAPSPRPPHPPSVI
;
A
#
# COMPACT_ATOMS: atom_id res chain seq x y z
N MET A 1 19.42 -12.95 -32.12
CA MET A 1 20.01 -11.67 -31.65
C MET A 1 19.07 -10.90 -30.71
N VAL A 2 17.76 -10.82 -31.00
CA VAL A 2 16.76 -10.13 -30.15
C VAL A 2 16.62 -10.78 -28.76
N ALA A 3 16.44 -12.11 -28.68
CA ALA A 3 16.32 -12.83 -27.39
C ALA A 3 17.50 -12.59 -26.43
N ALA A 4 18.74 -12.61 -26.95
CA ALA A 4 19.94 -12.32 -26.13
C ALA A 4 19.98 -10.87 -25.61
N ARG A 5 19.41 -9.92 -26.37
CA ARG A 5 19.29 -8.51 -25.94
C ARG A 5 18.22 -8.35 -24.86
N THR A 6 17.07 -9.00 -25.03
CA THR A 6 15.98 -9.03 -24.02
C THR A 6 16.48 -9.66 -22.72
N ALA A 7 17.13 -10.81 -22.77
CA ALA A 7 17.70 -11.46 -21.58
C ALA A 7 18.72 -10.55 -20.84
N ARG A 8 19.65 -9.91 -21.56
CA ARG A 8 20.61 -8.96 -20.95
C ARG A 8 19.93 -7.72 -20.35
N ARG A 9 18.84 -7.24 -20.94
CA ARG A 9 18.04 -6.15 -20.38
C ARG A 9 17.39 -6.59 -19.07
N TRP A 10 16.72 -7.75 -19.08
CA TRP A 10 16.02 -8.27 -17.90
C TRP A 10 16.95 -8.68 -16.76
N LEU A 11 18.17 -9.13 -17.05
CA LEU A 11 19.20 -9.33 -16.02
C LEU A 11 19.58 -8.02 -15.30
N ARG A 12 19.67 -6.90 -16.04
CA ARG A 12 19.92 -5.58 -15.44
C ARG A 12 18.72 -5.12 -14.62
N VAL A 13 17.50 -5.23 -15.16
CA VAL A 13 16.27 -4.93 -14.42
C VAL A 13 16.19 -5.72 -13.13
N ALA A 14 16.48 -7.02 -13.17
CA ALA A 14 16.50 -7.86 -11.97
C ALA A 14 17.54 -7.38 -10.96
N GLY A 15 18.75 -7.06 -11.41
CA GLY A 15 19.79 -6.49 -10.53
C GLY A 15 19.35 -5.17 -9.89
N ASP A 16 18.74 -4.27 -10.66
CA ASP A 16 18.28 -2.97 -10.18
C ASP A 16 17.11 -3.10 -9.18
N VAL A 17 16.16 -4.01 -9.44
CA VAL A 17 15.04 -4.29 -8.53
C VAL A 17 15.53 -4.95 -7.24
N LEU A 18 16.43 -5.94 -7.33
CA LEU A 18 16.97 -6.64 -6.15
C LEU A 18 17.89 -5.78 -5.29
N ALA A 19 18.50 -4.74 -5.87
CA ALA A 19 19.36 -3.80 -5.16
C ALA A 19 18.59 -2.63 -4.51
N GLU A 20 17.30 -2.46 -4.84
CA GLU A 20 16.48 -1.35 -4.37
C GLU A 20 15.90 -1.67 -2.98
N PRO A 21 16.27 -0.93 -1.92
CA PRO A 21 15.81 -1.21 -0.55
C PRO A 21 14.36 -0.76 -0.30
N ASP A 22 13.83 0.16 -1.11
CA ASP A 22 12.45 0.63 -0.99
C ASP A 22 11.50 -0.21 -1.85
N ALA A 23 10.48 -0.78 -1.23
CA ALA A 23 9.57 -1.68 -1.94
C ALA A 23 8.74 -0.98 -3.03
N GLY A 24 8.36 0.28 -2.84
CA GLY A 24 7.62 1.04 -3.85
C GLY A 24 8.49 1.29 -5.08
N SER A 25 9.71 1.76 -4.85
CA SER A 25 10.70 2.00 -5.91
C SER A 25 11.09 0.72 -6.65
N ALA A 26 11.20 -0.41 -5.93
CA ALA A 26 11.48 -1.72 -6.53
C ALA A 26 10.32 -2.19 -7.43
N GLU A 27 9.07 -2.00 -6.98
CA GLU A 27 7.87 -2.30 -7.76
C GLU A 27 7.80 -1.41 -9.01
N ASP A 28 8.02 -0.11 -8.89
CA ASP A 28 7.98 0.85 -10.01
C ASP A 28 8.98 0.45 -11.11
N ARG A 29 10.19 0.02 -10.73
CA ARG A 29 11.20 -0.46 -11.69
C ARG A 29 10.74 -1.73 -12.42
N LEU A 30 10.16 -2.69 -11.69
CA LEU A 30 9.62 -3.92 -12.28
C LEU A 30 8.48 -3.61 -13.26
N LEU A 31 7.52 -2.78 -12.84
CA LEU A 31 6.36 -2.40 -13.64
C LEU A 31 6.77 -1.59 -14.87
N ALA A 32 7.71 -0.67 -14.75
CA ALA A 32 8.25 0.07 -15.89
C ALA A 32 8.95 -0.86 -16.89
N ALA A 33 9.68 -1.86 -16.41
CA ALA A 33 10.35 -2.83 -17.27
C ALA A 33 9.35 -3.70 -18.05
N LEU A 34 8.29 -4.18 -17.38
CA LEU A 34 7.17 -4.90 -17.99
C LEU A 34 6.45 -4.02 -19.01
N ALA A 35 6.11 -2.79 -18.65
CA ALA A 35 5.38 -1.88 -19.51
C ALA A 35 6.13 -1.60 -20.81
N GLN A 36 7.45 -1.37 -20.71
CA GLN A 36 8.28 -1.20 -21.90
C GLN A 36 8.42 -2.49 -22.74
N GLU A 37 8.50 -3.67 -22.12
CA GLU A 37 8.67 -4.92 -22.87
C GLU A 37 7.39 -5.30 -23.63
N PHE A 38 6.22 -5.08 -23.03
CA PHE A 38 4.92 -5.46 -23.58
C PHE A 38 4.15 -4.31 -24.25
N GLY A 39 4.72 -3.10 -24.34
CA GLY A 39 4.02 -1.94 -24.89
C GLY A 39 2.76 -1.58 -24.08
N ALA A 40 2.83 -1.69 -22.76
CA ALA A 40 1.67 -1.53 -21.91
C ALA A 40 1.27 -0.06 -21.76
N MET A 41 -0.02 0.22 -21.98
CA MET A 41 -0.70 1.44 -21.59
C MET A 41 -1.07 1.47 -20.11
N CYS A 42 -1.22 0.29 -19.50
CA CYS A 42 -1.66 0.15 -18.12
C CYS A 42 -1.23 -1.23 -17.59
N ILE A 43 -0.68 -1.29 -16.37
CA ILE A 43 -0.47 -2.55 -15.65
C ILE A 43 -1.19 -2.49 -14.32
N VAL A 44 -1.95 -3.54 -14.01
CA VAL A 44 -2.73 -3.66 -12.79
C VAL A 44 -2.35 -4.97 -12.12
N ARG A 45 -2.02 -4.93 -10.83
CA ARG A 45 -2.00 -6.16 -10.02
C ARG A 45 -3.42 -6.47 -9.59
N THR A 46 -3.84 -7.71 -9.79
CA THR A 46 -5.06 -8.26 -9.20
C THR A 46 -4.68 -9.32 -8.19
N SER A 47 -5.27 -9.24 -7.01
CA SER A 47 -5.11 -10.23 -5.95
C SER A 47 -6.45 -10.88 -5.62
N ALA A 48 -6.45 -12.17 -5.35
CA ALA A 48 -7.64 -12.88 -4.88
C ALA A 48 -7.44 -13.25 -3.40
N GLY A 49 -7.72 -12.31 -2.49
CA GLY A 49 -7.57 -12.50 -1.04
C GLY A 49 -8.87 -12.30 -0.26
N ALA A 50 -8.86 -12.67 1.03
CA ALA A 50 -10.00 -12.54 1.96
C ALA A 50 -10.52 -11.09 2.15
N GLY A 51 -9.77 -10.09 1.69
CA GLY A 51 -10.14 -8.67 1.68
C GLY A 51 -10.61 -8.12 0.32
N GLY A 52 -10.83 -8.99 -0.68
CA GLY A 52 -11.23 -8.59 -2.03
C GLY A 52 -10.07 -8.38 -3.00
N HIS A 53 -10.38 -7.80 -4.16
CA HIS A 53 -9.40 -7.41 -5.16
C HIS A 53 -8.70 -6.12 -4.73
N THR A 54 -7.37 -6.08 -4.74
CA THR A 54 -6.64 -4.82 -4.60
C THR A 54 -6.25 -4.30 -5.97
N TRP A 55 -6.40 -2.99 -6.16
CA TRP A 55 -5.99 -2.27 -7.36
C TRP A 55 -4.77 -1.43 -6.98
N ALA A 56 -3.58 -1.87 -7.41
CA ALA A 56 -2.41 -1.00 -7.40
C ALA A 56 -2.50 -0.06 -8.61
N PRO A 57 -2.14 1.23 -8.46
CA PRO A 57 -2.39 2.24 -9.49
C PRO A 57 -1.71 1.86 -10.81
N PRO A 58 -2.35 2.18 -11.94
CA PRO A 58 -1.86 1.83 -13.25
C PRO A 58 -0.65 2.68 -13.64
N TRP A 59 0.42 2.00 -14.06
CA TRP A 59 1.54 2.62 -14.77
C TRP A 59 1.19 2.69 -16.27
N PRO A 60 1.39 3.83 -16.97
CA PRO A 60 2.42 4.82 -16.71
C PRO A 60 1.99 6.01 -15.85
N ALA A 61 3.01 6.65 -15.26
CA ALA A 61 2.90 7.85 -14.45
C ALA A 61 1.93 8.90 -15.05
N GLY A 62 0.94 9.31 -14.25
CA GLY A 62 -0.05 10.33 -14.63
C GLY A 62 -1.45 9.79 -14.95
N PHE A 63 -1.62 8.47 -15.12
CA PHE A 63 -2.97 7.90 -15.18
C PHE A 63 -3.60 7.89 -13.80
N SER A 64 -4.73 8.58 -13.64
CA SER A 64 -5.57 8.52 -12.45
C SER A 64 -7.02 8.31 -12.87
N ALA A 65 -7.59 7.17 -12.50
CA ALA A 65 -9.03 6.97 -12.62
C ALA A 65 -9.75 7.71 -11.47
N PRO A 66 -10.91 8.34 -11.73
CA PRO A 66 -11.77 8.88 -10.68
C PRO A 66 -12.05 7.82 -9.59
N ASP A 67 -12.15 8.24 -8.33
CA ASP A 67 -12.34 7.31 -7.20
C ASP A 67 -13.62 6.46 -7.34
N GLU A 68 -14.68 7.03 -7.93
CA GLU A 68 -15.93 6.33 -8.23
C GLU A 68 -15.72 5.20 -9.25
N VAL A 69 -14.95 5.47 -10.31
CA VAL A 69 -14.59 4.48 -11.33
C VAL A 69 -13.75 3.37 -10.72
N ARG A 70 -12.78 3.71 -9.87
CA ARG A 70 -11.94 2.76 -9.16
C ARG A 70 -12.76 1.85 -8.24
N SER A 71 -13.64 2.44 -7.45
CA SER A 71 -14.52 1.73 -6.52
C SER A 71 -15.44 0.76 -7.25
N LEU A 72 -16.01 1.20 -8.38
CA LEU A 72 -16.88 0.37 -9.21
C LEU A 72 -16.11 -0.75 -9.92
N ALA A 73 -14.90 -0.47 -10.42
CA ALA A 73 -14.03 -1.48 -11.02
C ALA A 73 -13.65 -2.58 -10.02
N LEU A 74 -13.38 -2.20 -8.77
CA LEU A 74 -13.13 -3.14 -7.66
C LEU A 74 -14.36 -3.99 -7.34
N ALA A 75 -15.54 -3.37 -7.22
CA ALA A 75 -16.79 -4.07 -6.93
C ALA A 75 -17.17 -5.09 -8.02
N ARG A 76 -16.70 -4.89 -9.26
CA ARG A 76 -17.00 -5.72 -10.43
C ARG A 76 -15.78 -6.47 -10.96
N ALA A 77 -14.70 -6.58 -10.18
CA ALA A 77 -13.47 -7.22 -10.65
C ALA A 77 -13.67 -8.71 -10.98
N ALA A 78 -14.62 -9.41 -10.33
CA ALA A 78 -14.99 -10.78 -10.68
C ALA A 78 -15.64 -10.92 -12.07
N ASP A 79 -16.22 -9.83 -12.61
CA ASP A 79 -16.77 -9.81 -13.98
C ASP A 79 -15.66 -9.67 -15.04
N GLN A 80 -14.42 -9.36 -14.65
CA GLN A 80 -13.31 -9.23 -15.59
C GLN A 80 -12.93 -10.61 -16.15
N PRO A 81 -12.89 -10.78 -17.49
CA PRO A 81 -12.62 -12.08 -18.11
C PRO A 81 -11.33 -12.75 -17.64
N LEU A 82 -10.26 -11.97 -17.44
CA LEU A 82 -8.96 -12.47 -16.99
C LEU A 82 -9.04 -12.98 -15.54
N VAL A 83 -9.58 -12.18 -14.63
CA VAL A 83 -9.76 -12.54 -13.22
C VAL A 83 -10.64 -13.77 -13.10
N ALA A 84 -11.75 -13.77 -13.82
CA ALA A 84 -12.66 -14.88 -13.83
C ALA A 84 -11.92 -16.13 -14.37
N HIS A 85 -11.32 -16.07 -15.57
CA HIS A 85 -10.64 -17.22 -16.17
C HIS A 85 -9.63 -17.83 -15.20
N LEU A 86 -8.78 -17.00 -14.59
CA LEU A 86 -7.82 -17.42 -13.58
C LEU A 86 -8.48 -18.11 -12.38
N ALA A 87 -9.58 -17.56 -11.85
CA ALA A 87 -10.30 -18.17 -10.73
C ALA A 87 -10.95 -19.52 -11.08
N ALA A 88 -11.37 -19.73 -12.33
CA ALA A 88 -11.98 -20.99 -12.74
C ALA A 88 -10.97 -22.08 -13.10
N THR A 89 -9.82 -21.71 -13.69
CA THR A 89 -8.84 -22.69 -14.18
C THR A 89 -7.69 -22.90 -13.22
N GLY A 90 -7.40 -21.92 -12.35
CA GLY A 90 -6.18 -21.91 -11.55
C GLY A 90 -4.91 -21.92 -12.40
N THR A 91 -4.99 -21.50 -13.66
CA THR A 91 -3.84 -21.57 -14.57
C THR A 91 -2.66 -20.76 -14.04
N GLY A 92 -1.48 -21.39 -14.00
CA GLY A 92 -0.23 -20.69 -13.71
C GLY A 92 0.40 -20.06 -14.95
N ALA A 93 -0.07 -20.39 -16.16
CA ALA A 93 0.53 -19.92 -17.40
C ALA A 93 -0.06 -18.57 -17.84
N PRO A 94 0.73 -17.66 -18.45
CA PRO A 94 0.23 -16.45 -19.07
C PRO A 94 -0.79 -16.72 -20.18
N PHE A 95 -1.80 -15.86 -20.27
CA PHE A 95 -2.89 -15.95 -21.26
C PHE A 95 -3.44 -14.56 -21.60
N SER A 96 -4.05 -14.42 -22.77
CA SER A 96 -4.62 -13.17 -23.26
C SER A 96 -6.13 -13.05 -22.99
N LEU A 97 -6.70 -11.86 -23.21
CA LEU A 97 -8.14 -11.69 -23.26
C LEU A 97 -8.78 -12.59 -24.33
N ALA A 98 -8.13 -12.74 -25.50
CA ALA A 98 -8.65 -13.58 -26.57
C ALA A 98 -8.75 -15.05 -26.13
N ASP A 99 -7.78 -15.54 -25.37
CA ASP A 99 -7.82 -16.91 -24.80
C ASP A 99 -8.98 -17.05 -23.80
N ALA A 100 -9.18 -16.05 -22.94
CA ALA A 100 -10.29 -16.04 -21.99
C ALA A 100 -11.66 -16.01 -22.72
N GLU A 101 -11.78 -15.20 -23.77
CA GLU A 101 -12.99 -15.10 -24.60
C GLU A 101 -13.26 -16.40 -25.38
N ALA A 102 -12.23 -17.05 -25.90
CA ALA A 102 -12.33 -18.37 -26.53
C ALA A 102 -12.80 -19.44 -25.52
N ALA A 103 -12.45 -19.29 -24.24
CA ALA A 103 -12.96 -20.10 -23.14
C ALA A 103 -14.35 -19.66 -22.63
N GLY A 104 -15.05 -18.76 -23.35
CA GLY A 104 -16.39 -18.30 -23.01
C GLY A 104 -16.47 -17.16 -22.00
N ARG A 105 -15.34 -16.62 -21.53
CA ARG A 105 -15.28 -15.46 -20.63
C ARG A 105 -15.30 -14.17 -21.44
N ARG A 106 -16.47 -13.56 -21.61
CA ARG A 106 -16.61 -12.37 -22.46
C ARG A 106 -16.52 -11.08 -21.68
N LEU A 107 -15.83 -10.09 -22.25
CA LEU A 107 -15.81 -8.74 -21.70
C LEU A 107 -17.20 -8.11 -21.82
N SER A 108 -17.78 -7.72 -20.68
CA SER A 108 -19.12 -7.14 -20.62
C SER A 108 -19.20 -5.79 -21.35
N PRO A 109 -20.38 -5.39 -21.88
CA PRO A 109 -20.54 -4.10 -22.56
C PRO A 109 -20.13 -2.92 -21.68
N TRP A 110 -20.55 -2.92 -20.42
CA TRP A 110 -20.19 -1.90 -19.44
C TRP A 110 -18.67 -1.82 -19.20
N ALA A 111 -17.97 -2.96 -19.11
CA ALA A 111 -16.52 -2.96 -18.92
C ALA A 111 -15.80 -2.37 -20.15
N ARG A 112 -16.30 -2.59 -21.36
CA ARG A 112 -15.75 -1.96 -22.58
C ARG A 112 -15.94 -0.46 -22.57
N GLU A 113 -17.14 0.02 -22.21
CA GLU A 113 -17.40 1.45 -22.09
C GLU A 113 -16.48 2.10 -21.07
N LEU A 114 -16.24 1.45 -19.92
CA LEU A 114 -15.31 1.93 -18.91
C LEU A 114 -13.87 2.00 -19.42
N ILE A 115 -13.38 0.93 -20.05
CA ILE A 115 -12.05 0.85 -20.65
C ILE A 115 -11.87 1.98 -21.67
N ALA A 116 -12.86 2.19 -22.54
CA ALA A 116 -12.85 3.25 -23.53
C ALA A 116 -12.89 4.66 -22.89
N ALA A 117 -13.70 4.88 -21.86
CA ALA A 117 -13.78 6.15 -21.13
C ALA A 117 -12.48 6.50 -20.41
N LEU A 118 -11.71 5.48 -20.04
CA LEU A 118 -10.36 5.62 -19.47
C LEU A 118 -9.27 5.78 -20.53
N GLY A 119 -9.61 5.77 -21.83
CA GLY A 119 -8.65 5.87 -22.93
C GLY A 119 -7.74 4.64 -23.05
N LEU A 120 -8.18 3.48 -22.56
CA LEU A 120 -7.47 2.22 -22.64
C LEU A 120 -8.02 1.35 -23.78
N THR A 121 -7.22 0.39 -24.25
CA THR A 121 -7.73 -0.64 -25.17
C THR A 121 -8.21 -1.88 -24.42
N VAL A 122 -8.90 -2.77 -25.15
CA VAL A 122 -9.30 -4.09 -24.64
C VAL A 122 -8.18 -5.14 -24.76
N HIS A 123 -7.01 -4.77 -25.28
CA HIS A 123 -5.94 -5.74 -25.51
C HIS A 123 -5.22 -6.03 -24.21
N GLN A 124 -5.55 -7.17 -23.60
CA GLN A 124 -5.07 -7.51 -22.26
C GLN A 124 -4.35 -8.86 -22.24
N LEU A 125 -3.32 -8.95 -21.41
CA LEU A 125 -2.59 -10.16 -21.07
C LEU A 125 -2.57 -10.31 -19.55
N ALA A 126 -2.82 -11.52 -19.06
CA ALA A 126 -2.61 -11.91 -17.68
C ALA A 126 -1.26 -12.61 -17.54
N LEU A 127 -0.46 -12.19 -16.57
CA LEU A 127 0.74 -12.86 -16.09
C LEU A 127 0.48 -13.33 -14.66
N PRO A 128 0.04 -14.59 -14.46
CA PRO A 128 -0.22 -15.13 -13.13
C PRO A 128 1.03 -15.12 -12.23
N LEU A 129 0.81 -14.92 -10.94
CA LEU A 129 1.81 -14.85 -9.88
C LEU A 129 1.52 -15.96 -8.85
N PRO A 130 2.02 -17.20 -9.06
CA PRO A 130 1.71 -18.32 -8.17
C PRO A 130 2.28 -18.06 -6.77
N GLY A 131 1.42 -18.16 -5.74
CA GLY A 131 1.82 -17.93 -4.36
C GLY A 131 0.83 -18.48 -3.34
N PRO A 132 1.23 -18.58 -2.06
CA PRO A 132 0.39 -19.17 -1.00
C PRO A 132 -0.85 -18.33 -0.65
N GLY A 133 -0.97 -17.09 -1.13
CA GLY A 133 -2.03 -16.14 -0.80
C GLY A 133 -3.26 -16.15 -1.73
N GLY A 134 -3.27 -16.99 -2.78
CA GLY A 134 -4.34 -17.04 -3.78
C GLY A 134 -3.83 -16.78 -5.21
N PRO A 135 -4.71 -16.86 -6.23
CA PRO A 135 -4.34 -16.57 -7.61
C PRO A 135 -4.18 -15.07 -7.83
N ASP A 136 -2.96 -14.57 -7.63
CA ASP A 136 -2.55 -13.22 -8.02
C ASP A 136 -2.15 -13.18 -9.50
N ALA A 137 -2.25 -12.02 -10.14
CA ALA A 137 -1.74 -11.80 -11.48
C ALA A 137 -1.41 -10.32 -11.73
N TYR A 138 -0.49 -10.07 -12.65
CA TYR A 138 -0.43 -8.79 -13.36
C TYR A 138 -1.33 -8.86 -14.60
N GLY A 139 -2.28 -7.94 -14.70
CA GLY A 139 -3.01 -7.63 -15.93
C GLY A 139 -2.30 -6.51 -16.67
N ILE A 140 -1.87 -6.78 -17.90
CA ILE A 140 -1.14 -5.85 -18.76
C ILE A 140 -2.07 -5.45 -19.90
N VAL A 141 -2.38 -4.16 -20.02
CA VAL A 141 -3.20 -3.58 -21.09
C VAL A 141 -2.27 -2.95 -22.12
N GLY A 142 -2.26 -3.46 -23.33
CA GLY A 142 -1.44 -2.96 -24.44
C GLY A 142 -2.16 -1.95 -25.32
N ASP A 143 -1.46 -1.38 -26.28
CA ASP A 143 -2.06 -0.59 -27.38
C ASP A 143 -2.63 -1.46 -28.51
N SER A 144 -2.20 -2.72 -28.56
CA SER A 144 -2.46 -3.68 -29.63
C SER A 144 -2.62 -5.09 -29.08
N GLN A 145 -3.26 -5.97 -29.86
CA GLN A 145 -3.56 -7.33 -29.44
C GLN A 145 -2.29 -8.14 -29.18
N TYR A 146 -2.21 -8.76 -28.00
CA TYR A 146 -1.18 -9.74 -27.67
C TYR A 146 -1.41 -11.04 -28.45
N GLY A 147 -0.38 -11.48 -29.17
CA GLY A 147 -0.38 -12.73 -29.91
C GLY A 147 0.56 -13.79 -29.31
N ASP A 148 0.77 -14.88 -30.06
CA ASP A 148 1.55 -16.04 -29.60
C ASP A 148 2.97 -15.66 -29.15
N LYS A 149 3.64 -14.74 -29.86
CA LYS A 149 4.99 -14.28 -29.53
C LYS A 149 5.04 -13.54 -28.20
N ASP A 150 4.02 -12.75 -27.90
CA ASP A 150 3.94 -12.02 -26.62
C ASP A 150 3.70 -13.00 -25.47
N LEU A 151 2.87 -14.02 -25.69
CA LEU A 151 2.62 -15.08 -24.72
C LEU A 151 3.85 -15.98 -24.51
N GLU A 152 4.61 -16.29 -25.56
CA GLU A 152 5.91 -16.98 -25.45
C GLU A 152 6.89 -16.17 -24.61
N LEU A 153 7.05 -14.88 -24.91
CA LEU A 153 7.91 -13.99 -24.12
C LEU A 153 7.43 -13.87 -22.67
N ALA A 154 6.13 -13.75 -22.43
CA ALA A 154 5.57 -13.71 -21.09
C ALA A 154 5.86 -15.00 -20.31
N ARG A 155 5.77 -16.16 -20.96
CA ARG A 155 6.14 -17.45 -20.34
C ARG A 155 7.64 -17.51 -20.00
N GLU A 156 8.50 -17.02 -20.88
CA GLU A 156 9.94 -16.97 -20.63
C GLU A 156 10.30 -16.05 -19.45
N LEU A 157 9.65 -14.89 -19.35
CA LEU A 157 9.93 -13.89 -18.32
C LEU A 157 9.24 -14.16 -16.98
N GLN A 158 8.11 -14.89 -16.98
CA GLN A 158 7.28 -15.09 -15.80
C GLN A 158 8.05 -15.59 -14.57
N PRO A 159 8.94 -16.61 -14.64
CA PRO A 159 9.67 -17.06 -13.45
C PRO A 159 10.50 -15.96 -12.79
N LEU A 160 11.12 -15.09 -13.60
CA LEU A 160 11.88 -13.95 -13.10
C LEU A 160 10.94 -12.91 -12.47
N VAL A 161 9.85 -12.56 -13.15
CA VAL A 161 8.85 -11.61 -12.65
C VAL A 161 8.25 -12.07 -11.32
N VAL A 162 7.93 -13.36 -11.18
CA VAL A 162 7.43 -13.96 -9.93
C VAL A 162 8.47 -13.84 -8.82
N GLY A 163 9.75 -14.08 -9.11
CA GLY A 163 10.82 -13.91 -8.13
C GLY A 163 10.98 -12.45 -7.67
N LEU A 164 10.91 -11.50 -8.60
CA LEU A 164 11.00 -10.08 -8.30
C LEU A 164 9.77 -9.56 -7.52
N ASP A 165 8.55 -10.00 -7.86
CA ASP A 165 7.34 -9.67 -7.09
C ASP A 165 7.45 -10.15 -5.64
N ARG A 166 7.91 -11.40 -5.43
CA ARG A 166 8.13 -11.93 -4.08
C ARG A 166 9.18 -11.13 -3.31
N HIS A 167 10.23 -10.67 -3.97
CA HIS A 167 11.22 -9.79 -3.34
C HIS A 167 10.58 -8.46 -2.90
N VAL A 168 9.76 -7.83 -3.76
CA VAL A 168 9.01 -6.61 -3.40
C VAL A 168 8.10 -6.86 -2.21
N LEU A 169 7.36 -7.97 -2.19
CA LEU A 169 6.50 -8.35 -1.06
C LEU A 169 7.32 -8.55 0.23
N MET A 170 8.47 -9.21 0.15
CA MET A 170 9.38 -9.40 1.29
C MET A 170 9.88 -8.05 1.82
N LEU A 171 10.25 -7.10 0.96
CA LEU A 171 10.62 -5.75 1.39
C LEU A 171 9.46 -5.04 2.11
N ARG A 172 8.22 -5.17 1.61
CA ARG A 172 7.02 -4.64 2.29
C ARG A 172 6.82 -5.28 3.64
N GLU A 173 6.99 -6.59 3.76
CA GLU A 173 6.86 -7.32 5.03
C GLU A 173 7.94 -6.92 6.02
N LEU A 174 9.20 -6.80 5.60
CA LEU A 174 10.30 -6.32 6.43
C LEU A 174 10.05 -4.88 6.90
N ARG A 175 9.54 -4.01 6.02
CA ARG A 175 9.16 -2.64 6.39
C ARG A 175 8.02 -2.65 7.40
N ARG A 176 6.94 -3.41 7.15
CA ARG A 176 5.82 -3.57 8.10
C ARG A 176 6.25 -4.20 9.41
N ALA A 177 7.24 -5.08 9.43
CA ALA A 177 7.80 -5.65 10.63
C ALA A 177 8.65 -4.62 11.37
N ALA A 178 9.47 -3.83 10.68
CA ALA A 178 10.23 -2.73 11.28
C ALA A 178 9.31 -1.62 11.82
N ASP A 179 8.25 -1.29 11.10
CA ASP A 179 7.20 -0.34 11.48
C ASP A 179 6.26 -0.97 12.54
N GLY A 180 6.08 -2.30 12.51
CA GLY A 180 5.31 -3.11 13.45
C GLY A 180 6.03 -3.38 14.77
N VAL A 181 7.36 -3.29 14.78
CA VAL A 181 8.21 -3.11 15.98
C VAL A 181 8.03 -1.70 16.57
N HIS A 182 7.28 -0.82 15.90
CA HIS A 182 6.74 0.43 16.43
C HIS A 182 5.22 0.40 16.73
N THR A 183 4.59 -0.78 16.82
CA THR A 183 3.42 -0.87 17.71
C THR A 183 4.00 -0.88 19.12
N PRO A 184 3.88 0.20 19.90
CA PRO A 184 4.36 0.16 21.27
C PRO A 184 3.66 -1.01 21.94
N ALA A 185 4.42 -1.97 22.47
CA ALA A 185 3.86 -3.11 23.22
C ALA A 185 2.95 -2.65 24.39
N GLY A 186 2.94 -1.34 24.71
CA GLY A 186 2.02 -0.70 25.64
C GLY A 186 0.65 -0.26 25.09
N SER A 187 0.39 -0.19 23.76
CA SER A 187 -0.92 0.31 23.26
C SER A 187 -2.03 -0.73 23.45
N SER A 188 -1.65 -2.01 23.50
CA SER A 188 -2.53 -3.08 23.95
C SER A 188 -2.73 -3.13 25.48
N MET A 189 -1.93 -2.41 26.28
CA MET A 189 -2.12 -2.34 27.74
C MET A 189 -3.16 -1.29 28.14
N LEU A 190 -3.23 -0.16 27.42
CA LEU A 190 -4.13 0.94 27.75
C LEU A 190 -5.48 0.78 27.06
N THR A 191 -6.56 1.05 27.78
CA THR A 191 -7.90 1.16 27.18
C THR A 191 -8.00 2.45 26.36
N PRO A 192 -8.94 2.55 25.40
CA PRO A 192 -9.12 3.77 24.60
C PRO A 192 -9.31 5.04 25.45
N ARG A 193 -9.97 4.93 26.62
CA ARG A 193 -10.14 6.07 27.53
C ARG A 193 -8.87 6.43 28.28
N GLU A 194 -8.03 5.47 28.63
CA GLU A 194 -6.74 5.73 29.27
C GLU A 194 -5.76 6.37 28.26
N GLN A 195 -5.82 5.98 26.99
CA GLN A 195 -5.04 6.59 25.91
C GLN A 195 -5.38 8.08 25.74
N LEU A 196 -6.67 8.41 25.66
CA LEU A 196 -7.14 9.80 25.57
C LEU A 196 -6.75 10.66 26.78
N VAL A 197 -6.66 10.04 27.97
CA VAL A 197 -6.18 10.70 29.20
C VAL A 197 -4.66 10.88 29.16
N LEU A 198 -3.90 9.90 28.67
CA LEU A 198 -2.45 9.99 28.49
C LEU A 198 -2.06 11.11 27.51
N GLU A 199 -2.77 11.24 26.39
CA GLU A 199 -2.59 12.33 25.42
C GLU A 199 -2.89 13.70 26.05
N GLY A 200 -3.98 13.79 26.83
CA GLY A 200 -4.29 15.00 27.59
C GLY A 200 -3.20 15.36 28.62
N ILE A 201 -2.61 14.34 29.25
CA ILE A 201 -1.49 14.52 30.17
C ILE A 201 -0.26 15.06 29.44
N ALA A 202 0.10 14.47 28.30
CA ALA A 202 1.23 14.87 27.48
C ALA A 202 1.07 16.31 26.95
N ALA A 203 -0.15 16.68 26.56
CA ALA A 203 -0.49 18.03 26.09
C ALA A 203 -0.63 19.08 27.21
N GLY A 204 -0.24 18.78 28.46
CA GLY A 204 -0.31 19.73 29.57
C GLY A 204 -1.73 20.06 30.06
N SER A 205 -2.75 19.29 29.64
CA SER A 205 -4.14 19.56 30.06
C SER A 205 -4.35 19.34 31.56
N THR A 206 -5.14 20.22 32.19
CA THR A 206 -5.60 20.05 33.57
C THR A 206 -6.69 18.97 33.65
N VAL A 207 -6.94 18.43 34.85
CA VAL A 207 -8.01 17.44 35.07
C VAL A 207 -9.37 17.98 34.63
N ASN A 208 -9.68 19.23 34.97
CA ASN A 208 -10.92 19.88 34.56
C ASN A 208 -10.99 20.08 33.04
N GLY A 209 -9.88 20.45 32.39
CA GLY A 209 -9.83 20.56 30.93
C GLY A 209 -10.06 19.22 30.23
N MET A 210 -9.48 18.13 30.76
CA MET A 210 -9.72 16.78 30.25
C MET A 210 -11.15 16.31 30.49
N ALA A 211 -11.73 16.62 31.66
CA ALA A 211 -13.12 16.28 31.99
C ALA A 211 -14.11 16.89 30.99
N VAL A 212 -13.95 18.19 30.70
CA VAL A 212 -14.76 18.91 29.72
C VAL A 212 -14.60 18.30 28.33
N ARG A 213 -13.36 18.08 27.87
CA ARG A 213 -13.08 17.55 26.53
C ARG A 213 -13.62 16.13 26.32
N LEU A 214 -13.60 15.30 27.37
CA LEU A 214 -13.99 13.90 27.29
C LEU A 214 -15.46 13.65 27.70
N GLY A 215 -16.20 14.69 28.10
CA GLY A 215 -17.60 14.55 28.52
C GLY A 215 -17.79 13.70 29.79
N ILE A 216 -16.82 13.73 30.71
CA ILE A 216 -16.83 12.94 31.95
C ILE A 216 -16.53 13.81 33.17
N SER A 217 -16.81 13.32 34.38
CA SER A 217 -16.51 14.08 35.61
C SER A 217 -14.99 14.14 35.91
N PRO A 218 -14.49 15.19 36.60
CA PRO A 218 -13.11 15.24 37.10
C PRO A 218 -12.73 14.01 37.94
N ARG A 219 -13.68 13.49 38.73
CA ARG A 219 -13.51 12.25 39.50
C ARG A 219 -13.27 11.04 38.59
N THR A 220 -13.94 10.95 37.45
CA THR A 220 -13.74 9.89 36.45
C THR A 220 -12.37 10.02 35.77
N VAL A 221 -11.91 11.24 35.49
CA VAL A 221 -10.55 11.49 34.97
C VAL A 221 -9.50 11.01 35.98
N HIS A 222 -9.64 11.35 37.27
CA HIS A 222 -8.74 10.83 38.31
C HIS A 222 -8.71 9.31 38.37
N LYS A 223 -9.86 8.64 38.19
CA LYS A 223 -9.91 7.18 38.16
C LYS A 223 -9.16 6.59 36.95
N HIS A 224 -9.27 7.23 35.79
CA HIS A 224 -8.49 6.84 34.61
C HIS A 224 -6.99 7.09 34.81
N GLN A 225 -6.60 8.19 35.46
CA GLN A 225 -5.18 8.46 35.79
C GLN A 225 -4.59 7.42 36.73
N GLU A 226 -5.32 7.02 37.77
CA GLU A 226 -4.87 5.97 38.70
C GLU A 226 -4.61 4.64 37.99
N ASN A 227 -5.54 4.22 37.13
CA ASN A 227 -5.39 2.98 36.36
C ASN A 227 -4.25 3.11 35.32
N LEU A 228 -4.14 4.25 34.66
CA LEU A 228 -3.06 4.57 33.72
C LEU A 228 -1.68 4.50 34.41
N TYR A 229 -1.52 5.16 35.56
CA TYR A 229 -0.27 5.16 36.32
C TYR A 229 0.12 3.76 36.78
N ARG A 230 -0.85 2.97 37.26
CA ARG A 230 -0.61 1.57 37.61
C ARG A 230 -0.12 0.75 36.41
N LYS A 231 -0.71 0.95 35.23
CA LYS A 231 -0.33 0.23 33.99
C LYS A 231 1.05 0.66 33.47
N LEU A 232 1.37 1.95 33.54
CA LEU A 232 2.66 2.51 33.15
C LEU A 232 3.74 2.40 34.23
N ARG A 233 3.43 1.78 35.38
CA ARG A 233 4.31 1.71 36.57
C ARG A 233 4.87 3.07 36.98
N ALA A 234 4.05 4.10 36.83
CA ALA A 234 4.38 5.48 37.15
C ALA A 234 3.77 5.90 38.49
N VAL A 235 4.42 6.84 39.16
CA VAL A 235 3.97 7.37 40.46
C VAL A 235 3.47 8.80 40.36
N ASP A 236 3.78 9.48 39.26
CA ASP A 236 3.38 10.86 39.00
C ASP A 236 3.20 11.12 37.49
N ARG A 237 2.75 12.33 37.18
CA ARG A 237 2.44 12.77 35.82
C ARG A 237 3.67 12.71 34.90
N LEU A 238 4.84 13.11 35.39
CA LEU A 238 6.05 13.21 34.59
C LEU A 238 6.61 11.81 34.29
N SER A 239 6.70 10.95 35.30
CA SER A 239 7.11 9.56 35.15
C SER A 239 6.15 8.77 34.24
N ALA A 240 4.86 9.08 34.24
CA ALA A 240 3.89 8.50 33.31
C ALA A 240 4.17 8.89 31.85
N VAL A 241 4.45 10.17 31.57
CA VAL A 241 4.82 10.63 30.22
C VAL A 241 6.14 10.02 29.77
N LEU A 242 7.17 10.02 30.64
CA LEU A 242 8.47 9.45 30.32
C LEU A 242 8.40 7.92 30.11
N SER A 243 7.59 7.19 30.89
CA SER A 243 7.39 5.76 30.65
C SER A 243 6.64 5.52 29.35
N ALA A 244 5.58 6.28 29.08
CA ALA A 244 4.86 6.21 27.83
C ALA A 244 5.75 6.52 26.61
N GLN A 245 6.68 7.48 26.71
CA GLN A 245 7.65 7.76 25.63
C GLN A 245 8.63 6.60 25.42
N ARG A 246 9.18 6.03 26.50
CA ARG A 246 10.09 4.86 26.42
C ARG A 246 9.40 3.63 25.84
N GLU A 247 8.13 3.48 26.14
CA GLU A 247 7.29 2.38 25.64
C GLU A 247 6.75 2.66 24.23
N GLY A 248 6.97 3.85 23.66
CA GLY A 248 6.52 4.27 22.33
C GLY A 248 5.05 4.70 22.22
N LEU A 249 4.36 4.85 23.34
CA LEU A 249 2.96 5.29 23.43
C LEU A 249 2.77 6.79 23.20
N LEU A 250 3.83 7.57 23.40
CA LEU A 250 3.92 8.99 23.10
C LEU A 250 5.21 9.24 22.31
N PRO A 251 5.23 10.23 21.40
CA PRO A 251 6.46 10.62 20.73
C PRO A 251 7.49 11.11 21.75
N SER A 252 8.70 10.57 21.70
CA SER A 252 9.85 11.11 22.43
C SER A 252 10.31 12.40 21.74
N GLU A 253 10.56 13.45 22.53
CA GLU A 253 11.17 14.68 22.01
C GLU A 253 12.59 14.36 21.54
N GLY A 254 12.70 14.01 20.26
CA GLY A 254 13.94 13.56 19.61
C GLY A 254 13.71 13.04 18.19
N ALA A 255 12.51 12.52 17.89
CA ALA A 255 12.11 12.14 16.54
C ALA A 255 11.16 13.20 15.95
N GLY A 256 11.73 14.28 15.40
CA GLY A 256 11.00 15.25 14.60
C GLY A 256 10.69 16.56 15.32
N ARG A 257 11.69 17.44 15.39
CA ARG A 257 11.52 18.89 15.20
C ARG A 257 12.90 19.54 15.02
N GLY A 258 13.31 19.69 13.77
CA GLY A 258 14.01 20.90 13.37
C GLY A 258 13.05 22.06 13.55
N TRP A 259 13.08 22.69 14.72
CA TRP A 259 12.43 23.96 14.98
C TRP A 259 13.51 25.04 14.86
N ALA A 260 13.48 25.78 13.75
CA ALA A 260 14.08 27.11 13.71
C ALA A 260 13.17 28.07 14.51
N PRO A 261 13.70 28.90 15.41
CA PRO A 261 12.88 29.88 16.10
C PRO A 261 12.32 30.88 15.08
N SER A 262 11.00 31.07 15.08
CA SER A 262 10.34 32.14 14.36
C SER A 262 10.90 33.51 14.81
N PRO A 263 11.13 34.46 13.88
CA PRO A 263 11.65 35.77 14.24
C PRO A 263 10.62 36.51 15.10
N ARG A 264 11.09 37.12 16.20
CA ARG A 264 10.27 38.00 17.05
C ARG A 264 9.75 39.16 16.20
N PRO A 265 8.46 39.54 16.30
CA PRO A 265 8.00 40.79 15.72
C PRO A 265 8.71 41.99 16.40
N PRO A 266 9.06 43.05 15.66
CA PRO A 266 9.73 44.22 16.22
C PRO A 266 8.84 44.92 17.26
N HIS A 267 9.46 45.38 18.35
CA HIS A 267 8.81 46.23 19.34
C HIS A 267 8.36 47.56 18.69
N PRO A 268 7.17 48.08 19.03
CA PRO A 268 6.82 49.44 18.67
C PRO A 268 7.73 50.42 19.43
N PRO A 269 8.08 51.57 18.81
CA PRO A 269 8.95 52.55 19.44
C PRO A 269 8.29 53.13 20.70
N SER A 270 9.09 53.23 21.77
CA SER A 270 8.72 53.97 22.98
C SER A 270 8.50 55.43 22.64
N VAL A 271 7.27 55.91 22.82
CA VAL A 271 6.97 57.34 22.79
C VAL A 271 7.38 57.93 24.12
N ILE A 272 8.28 58.92 24.06
CA ILE A 272 8.44 59.97 25.09
C ILE A 272 7.39 61.03 24.80
#